data_AF-A0A8B9HAM8-F1
#
_entry.id   AF-A0A8B9HAM8-F1
#
_cell.length_a   1.000
_cell.length_b   1.000
_cell.length_c   1.000
_cell.angle_alpha   90.00
_cell.angle_beta   90.00
_cell.angle_gamma   90.00
#
_symmetry.space_group_name_H-M   'P 1'
#
loop_
_entity.id
_entity.type
_entity.pdbx_description
1 polymer ?
#
loop_
_entity_poly.entity_id
_entity_poly.type
_entity_poly.pdbx_seq_one_letter_code
_entity_poly.pdbx_strand_id
1 'polypeptide(L)'
;TDLVANYSCECPGEYMGRNCQYKCSGPLGMEGGIISNQQITASSTHRALFGLQKWYPYFARLNKKGLVNAWTAAENDRWPWIQVTDIFRGNVDNNTPSANSFTPPIEAQYVRIYPQVCRRHCTLRMELLGCELTGCSEPLGMKSGHIQDYQITASSIFRTLNMDMFTWEPGKARLDKQGKVNAWTAGHSDQSQWLQVLSPLLITYHFCVLHSHLYVFQGNFDNDTHRKNVIDPPIYARFIRILPWSWYGRITLRAELLGCTEEE
;
A
#
# COMPACT_ATOMS: atom_id res chain seq x y z
N THR A 1 35.99 -20.70 -6.62
CA THR A 1 35.01 -20.88 -7.72
C THR A 1 34.31 -19.55 -7.87
N ASP A 2 34.41 -18.93 -9.05
CA ASP A 2 33.91 -17.57 -9.31
C ASP A 2 32.49 -17.36 -8.80
N LEU A 3 32.34 -16.56 -7.73
CA LEU A 3 31.05 -16.11 -7.19
C LEU A 3 30.55 -14.84 -7.90
N VAL A 4 31.31 -14.30 -8.85
CA VAL A 4 30.97 -13.11 -9.63
C VAL A 4 30.51 -13.52 -11.02
N ALA A 5 29.44 -14.31 -11.09
CA ALA A 5 28.70 -14.40 -12.34
C ALA A 5 27.68 -13.25 -12.32
N ASN A 6 28.02 -12.16 -13.02
CA ASN A 6 27.06 -11.09 -13.33
C ASN A 6 26.08 -11.61 -14.39
N TYR A 7 25.26 -12.59 -14.04
CA TYR A 7 24.18 -13.07 -14.90
C TYR A 7 22.90 -12.32 -14.53
N SER A 8 22.24 -11.80 -15.56
CA SER A 8 20.86 -11.33 -15.49
C SER A 8 19.97 -12.38 -16.14
N CYS A 9 19.07 -12.98 -15.37
CA CYS A 9 18.06 -13.87 -15.94
C CYS A 9 17.00 -13.06 -16.69
N GLU A 10 16.68 -13.47 -17.92
CA GLU A 10 15.42 -13.05 -18.55
C GLU A 10 14.28 -13.83 -17.91
N CYS A 11 13.48 -13.15 -17.10
CA CYS A 11 12.40 -13.79 -16.38
C CYS A 11 11.17 -13.99 -17.27
N PRO A 12 10.52 -15.17 -17.22
CA PRO A 12 9.22 -15.36 -17.84
C PRO A 12 8.21 -14.39 -17.19
N GLY A 13 7.40 -13.71 -18.00
CA GLY A 13 6.82 -12.40 -17.67
C GLY A 13 6.09 -12.21 -16.34
N GLU A 14 5.59 -13.27 -15.69
CA GLU A 14 4.99 -13.18 -14.36
C GLU A 14 6.03 -13.12 -13.23
N TYR A 15 7.32 -13.26 -13.52
CA TYR A 15 8.39 -13.33 -12.53
C TYR A 15 9.38 -12.18 -12.65
N MET A 16 9.93 -11.74 -11.51
CA MET A 16 10.92 -10.68 -11.38
C MET A 16 12.00 -11.07 -10.35
N GLY A 17 13.09 -10.29 -10.31
CA GLY A 17 14.27 -10.54 -9.49
C GLY A 17 15.42 -11.16 -10.30
N ARG A 18 16.65 -11.09 -9.76
CA ARG A 18 17.88 -11.53 -10.45
C ARG A 18 17.82 -13.00 -10.91
N ASN A 19 17.09 -13.83 -10.16
CA ASN A 19 16.89 -15.27 -10.42
C ASN A 19 15.41 -15.60 -10.68
N CYS A 20 14.58 -14.62 -11.03
CA CYS A 20 13.14 -14.81 -11.28
C CYS A 20 12.39 -15.44 -10.11
N GLN A 21 12.83 -15.13 -8.89
CA GLN A 21 12.30 -15.75 -7.67
C GLN A 21 10.95 -15.17 -7.22
N TYR A 22 10.55 -13.99 -7.73
CA TYR A 22 9.34 -13.29 -7.27
C TYR A 22 8.26 -13.29 -8.33
N LYS A 23 7.04 -13.70 -7.98
CA LYS A 23 5.89 -13.58 -8.88
C LYS A 23 5.30 -12.16 -8.81
N CYS A 24 5.45 -11.38 -9.88
CA CYS A 24 4.96 -10.00 -10.01
C CYS A 24 3.49 -9.96 -10.49
N SER A 25 2.57 -10.43 -9.65
CA SER A 25 1.13 -10.44 -9.98
C SER A 25 0.24 -10.12 -8.76
N GLY A 26 0.75 -9.38 -7.78
CA GLY A 26 0.02 -9.03 -6.56
C GLY A 26 -0.89 -7.81 -6.76
N PRO A 27 -1.95 -7.64 -5.94
CA PRO A 27 -2.78 -6.44 -5.98
C PRO A 27 -1.97 -5.21 -5.52
N LEU A 28 -2.00 -4.13 -6.30
CA LEU A 28 -1.39 -2.85 -5.94
C LEU A 28 -2.20 -2.10 -4.87
N GLY A 29 -3.44 -2.53 -4.63
CA GLY A 29 -4.25 -2.15 -3.48
C GLY A 29 -5.27 -1.06 -3.79
N MET A 30 -5.88 -1.13 -4.97
CA MET A 30 -7.11 -0.40 -5.28
C MET A 30 -8.27 -0.91 -4.40
N GLU A 31 -8.48 -2.21 -4.25
CA GLU A 31 -9.51 -2.79 -3.39
C GLU A 31 -9.16 -2.60 -1.91
N GLY A 32 -7.91 -2.90 -1.55
CA GLY A 32 -7.42 -2.86 -0.16
C GLY A 32 -7.23 -1.46 0.44
N GLY A 33 -7.43 -0.39 -0.33
CA GLY A 33 -7.35 0.99 0.17
C GLY A 33 -5.94 1.58 0.26
N ILE A 34 -4.91 0.81 -0.08
CA ILE A 34 -3.51 1.26 -0.13
C ILE A 34 -3.38 2.46 -1.09
N ILE A 35 -4.01 2.38 -2.27
CA ILE A 35 -4.15 3.52 -3.18
C ILE A 35 -5.23 4.44 -2.61
N SER A 36 -4.90 5.68 -2.29
CA SER A 36 -5.82 6.61 -1.63
C SER A 36 -6.85 7.21 -2.59
N ASN A 37 -7.97 7.71 -2.07
CA ASN A 37 -8.99 8.37 -2.89
C ASN A 37 -8.45 9.61 -3.63
N GLN A 38 -7.42 10.28 -3.10
CA GLN A 38 -6.80 11.44 -3.74
C GLN A 38 -5.96 11.06 -4.97
N GLN A 39 -5.47 9.82 -5.04
CA GLN A 39 -4.67 9.32 -6.16
C GLN A 39 -5.54 8.89 -7.35
N ILE A 40 -6.84 8.70 -7.15
CA ILE A 40 -7.77 8.24 -8.19
C ILE A 40 -8.51 9.44 -8.78
N THR A 41 -8.21 9.74 -10.04
CA THR A 41 -8.85 10.83 -10.79
C THR A 41 -9.52 10.29 -12.05
N ALA A 42 -10.48 11.03 -12.59
CA ALA A 42 -11.11 10.71 -13.87
C ALA A 42 -11.42 11.99 -14.66
N SER A 43 -11.68 11.83 -15.96
CA SER A 43 -12.07 12.94 -16.85
C SER A 43 -13.41 13.56 -16.44
N SER A 44 -14.38 12.71 -16.06
CA SER A 44 -15.75 13.12 -15.78
C SER A 44 -16.41 12.19 -14.76
N THR A 45 -17.53 12.63 -14.20
CA THR A 45 -18.31 11.85 -13.22
C THR A 45 -19.80 11.97 -13.50
N HIS A 46 -20.48 10.84 -13.63
CA HIS A 46 -21.93 10.80 -13.77
C HIS A 46 -22.64 11.14 -12.45
N ARG A 47 -23.78 11.82 -12.59
CA ARG A 47 -24.68 12.15 -11.48
C ARG A 47 -26.09 11.69 -11.84
N ALA A 48 -26.66 10.80 -11.03
CA ALA A 48 -28.01 10.28 -11.19
C ALA A 48 -28.94 10.79 -10.07
N LEU A 49 -30.25 10.56 -10.23
CA LEU A 49 -31.30 10.92 -9.25
C LEU A 49 -31.19 12.36 -8.74
N PHE A 50 -31.31 13.34 -9.66
CA PHE A 50 -31.23 14.77 -9.34
C PHE A 50 -29.96 15.18 -8.57
N GLY A 51 -28.85 14.45 -8.76
CA GLY A 51 -27.56 14.73 -8.13
C GLY A 51 -27.35 14.07 -6.77
N LEU A 52 -28.30 13.25 -6.29
CA LEU A 52 -28.16 12.47 -5.06
C LEU A 52 -27.19 11.29 -5.21
N GLN A 53 -27.05 10.73 -6.41
CA GLN A 53 -26.10 9.65 -6.68
C GLN A 53 -24.91 10.18 -7.48
N LYS A 54 -23.71 10.13 -6.87
CA LYS A 54 -22.47 10.65 -7.46
C LYS A 54 -21.46 9.52 -7.66
N TRP A 55 -21.20 9.18 -8.93
CA TRP A 55 -20.35 8.06 -9.32
C TRP A 55 -18.88 8.49 -9.45
N TYR A 56 -18.28 8.85 -8.32
CA TYR A 56 -16.92 9.37 -8.26
C TYR A 56 -15.83 8.31 -8.58
N PRO A 57 -14.63 8.75 -9.03
CA PRO A 57 -13.57 7.85 -9.47
C PRO A 57 -13.11 6.86 -8.41
N TYR A 58 -13.07 7.29 -7.14
CA TYR A 58 -12.65 6.44 -6.01
C TYR A 58 -13.62 5.29 -5.69
N PHE A 59 -14.79 5.22 -6.32
CA PHE A 59 -15.67 4.05 -6.28
C PHE A 59 -15.28 2.96 -7.29
N ALA A 60 -14.32 3.21 -8.19
CA ALA A 60 -13.83 2.23 -9.16
C ALA A 60 -13.02 1.07 -8.56
N ARG A 61 -13.09 0.85 -7.24
CA ARG A 61 -12.38 -0.23 -6.55
C ARG A 61 -13.11 -1.55 -6.77
N LEU A 62 -12.37 -2.63 -6.97
CA LEU A 62 -12.94 -3.97 -7.12
C LEU A 62 -13.79 -4.35 -5.89
N ASN A 63 -14.83 -5.17 -6.10
CA ASN A 63 -15.74 -5.69 -5.07
C ASN A 63 -16.44 -4.65 -4.17
N LYS A 64 -16.46 -3.36 -4.54
CA LYS A 64 -17.18 -2.33 -3.80
C LYS A 64 -18.70 -2.64 -3.77
N LYS A 65 -19.29 -2.52 -2.58
CA LYS A 65 -20.72 -2.76 -2.28
C LYS A 65 -21.45 -1.42 -2.05
N GLY A 66 -22.77 -1.41 -2.30
CA GLY A 66 -23.65 -0.26 -2.06
C GLY A 66 -24.48 0.13 -3.29
N LEU A 67 -25.33 1.14 -3.13
CA LEU A 67 -26.18 1.69 -4.21
C LEU A 67 -25.37 2.40 -5.30
N VAL A 68 -24.27 3.07 -4.90
CA VAL A 68 -23.25 3.62 -5.79
C VAL A 68 -21.95 2.93 -5.43
N ASN A 69 -21.42 2.16 -6.37
CA ASN A 69 -20.35 1.21 -6.10
C ASN A 69 -19.32 1.11 -7.22
N ALA A 70 -19.37 2.01 -8.20
CA ALA A 70 -18.42 2.07 -9.31
C ALA A 70 -18.17 3.52 -9.70
N TRP A 71 -17.19 3.75 -10.57
CA TRP A 71 -17.10 5.00 -11.31
C TRP A 71 -17.87 4.89 -12.63
N THR A 72 -18.56 5.96 -13.01
CA THR A 72 -19.26 6.07 -14.29
C THR A 72 -18.95 7.42 -14.93
N ALA A 73 -18.55 7.42 -16.20
CA ALA A 73 -18.26 8.64 -16.96
C ALA A 73 -19.55 9.44 -17.26
N ALA A 74 -19.42 10.77 -17.42
CA ALA A 74 -20.56 11.60 -17.81
C ALA A 74 -20.99 11.32 -19.26
N GLU A 75 -22.29 11.46 -19.57
CA GLU A 75 -22.90 11.06 -20.86
C GLU A 75 -22.35 11.82 -22.07
N ASN A 76 -21.78 13.02 -21.88
CA ASN A 76 -21.32 13.91 -22.94
C ASN A 76 -19.78 13.93 -23.13
N ASP A 77 -19.05 12.98 -22.54
CA ASP A 77 -17.59 12.89 -22.66
C ASP A 77 -17.20 12.38 -24.07
N ARG A 78 -16.94 13.30 -24.99
CA ARG A 78 -16.69 12.98 -26.41
C ARG A 78 -15.32 12.36 -26.68
N TRP A 79 -14.35 12.51 -25.79
CA TRP A 79 -12.96 12.08 -25.97
C TRP A 79 -12.33 11.65 -24.63
N PRO A 80 -12.75 10.54 -24.02
CA PRO A 80 -11.91 9.89 -23.02
C PRO A 80 -10.60 9.53 -23.73
N TRP A 81 -9.50 10.13 -23.29
CA TRP A 81 -8.32 10.47 -24.10
C TRP A 81 -7.56 9.30 -24.76
N ILE A 82 -6.68 9.60 -25.74
CA ILE A 82 -6.14 8.63 -26.70
C ILE A 82 -4.62 8.40 -26.56
N GLN A 83 -4.20 7.13 -26.60
CA GLN A 83 -2.98 6.61 -27.26
C GLN A 83 -3.09 5.07 -27.28
N VAL A 84 -2.77 4.46 -28.44
CA VAL A 84 -2.92 3.01 -28.69
C VAL A 84 -1.63 2.27 -28.33
N THR A 85 -1.75 1.31 -27.43
CA THR A 85 -1.16 -0.03 -27.51
C THR A 85 -1.98 -0.91 -26.58
N ASP A 86 -2.59 -1.97 -27.14
CA ASP A 86 -3.46 -2.99 -26.52
C ASP A 86 -4.93 -2.63 -26.25
N ILE A 87 -5.82 -3.22 -27.07
CA ILE A 87 -7.28 -3.24 -26.87
C ILE A 87 -7.64 -4.48 -26.05
N PHE A 88 -8.05 -4.27 -24.81
CA PHE A 88 -8.47 -5.34 -23.91
C PHE A 88 -9.97 -5.61 -24.00
N ARG A 89 -10.37 -6.88 -23.81
CA ARG A 89 -11.78 -7.24 -23.68
C ARG A 89 -12.25 -6.88 -22.27
N GLY A 90 -13.29 -6.05 -22.21
CA GLY A 90 -13.98 -5.73 -20.95
C GLY A 90 -14.94 -6.83 -20.50
N ASN A 91 -15.52 -6.63 -19.32
CA ASN A 91 -16.55 -7.50 -18.77
C ASN A 91 -17.85 -7.47 -19.62
N VAL A 92 -18.52 -8.61 -19.73
CA VAL A 92 -19.78 -8.76 -20.47
C VAL A 92 -21.00 -8.53 -19.56
N ASP A 93 -20.84 -8.86 -18.28
CA ASP A 93 -21.85 -8.73 -17.24
C ASP A 93 -21.35 -7.82 -16.10
N ASN A 94 -22.21 -7.54 -15.12
CA ASN A 94 -21.91 -6.60 -14.05
C ASN A 94 -21.06 -7.19 -12.92
N ASN A 95 -20.91 -8.51 -12.78
CA ASN A 95 -20.42 -9.15 -11.56
C ASN A 95 -19.13 -9.94 -11.76
N THR A 96 -18.93 -10.52 -12.93
CA THR A 96 -17.76 -11.31 -13.28
C THR A 96 -16.59 -10.38 -13.59
N PRO A 97 -15.51 -10.39 -12.79
CA PRO A 97 -14.32 -9.61 -13.12
C PRO A 97 -13.66 -10.19 -14.38
N SER A 98 -13.20 -9.32 -15.28
CA SER A 98 -12.42 -9.69 -16.46
C SER A 98 -10.95 -9.33 -16.21
N ALA A 99 -10.09 -10.35 -16.18
CA ALA A 99 -8.65 -10.17 -16.02
C ALA A 99 -8.00 -9.98 -17.39
N ASN A 100 -7.15 -8.96 -17.49
CA ASN A 100 -6.37 -8.64 -18.68
C ASN A 100 -4.90 -8.51 -18.27
N SER A 101 -4.02 -9.24 -18.95
CA SER A 101 -2.58 -9.21 -18.73
C SER A 101 -1.89 -8.35 -19.79
N PHE A 102 -0.89 -7.59 -19.37
CA PHE A 102 -0.02 -6.85 -20.27
C PHE A 102 1.18 -7.71 -20.61
N THR A 103 1.43 -7.93 -21.90
CA THR A 103 2.62 -8.67 -22.35
C THR A 103 3.21 -7.91 -23.54
N PRO A 104 4.31 -7.18 -23.34
CA PRO A 104 5.18 -7.15 -22.15
C PRO A 104 4.58 -6.37 -20.94
N PRO A 105 5.10 -6.57 -19.70
CA PRO A 105 4.72 -5.77 -18.54
C PRO A 105 4.92 -4.27 -18.77
N ILE A 106 4.07 -3.44 -18.15
CA ILE A 106 4.14 -1.96 -18.27
C ILE A 106 4.83 -1.38 -17.04
N GLU A 107 5.86 -0.58 -17.26
CA GLU A 107 6.51 0.24 -16.24
C GLU A 107 5.97 1.67 -16.29
N ALA A 108 5.17 2.09 -15.30
CA ALA A 108 4.58 3.43 -15.29
C ALA A 108 4.27 3.93 -13.88
N GLN A 109 4.46 5.24 -13.66
CA GLN A 109 4.01 5.94 -12.45
C GLN A 109 2.51 6.26 -12.49
N TYR A 110 1.97 6.47 -13.69
CA TYR A 110 0.57 6.80 -13.91
C TYR A 110 -0.02 5.82 -14.90
N VAL A 111 -0.97 5.02 -14.44
CA VAL A 111 -1.82 4.18 -15.29
C VAL A 111 -3.16 4.85 -15.40
N ARG A 112 -3.71 4.83 -16.60
CA ARG A 112 -5.02 5.39 -16.84
C ARG A 112 -5.73 4.53 -17.90
N ILE A 113 -7.04 4.34 -17.73
CA ILE A 113 -7.82 3.35 -18.46
C ILE A 113 -8.84 4.01 -19.39
N TYR A 114 -8.90 3.53 -20.64
CA TYR A 114 -9.81 4.01 -21.69
C TYR A 114 -10.92 3.02 -21.97
N PRO A 115 -12.14 3.23 -21.43
CA PRO A 115 -13.28 2.43 -21.87
C PRO A 115 -13.65 2.81 -23.31
N GLN A 116 -13.39 1.91 -24.26
CA GLN A 116 -13.66 2.12 -25.70
C GLN A 116 -15.11 1.79 -26.07
N VAL A 117 -15.63 0.66 -25.57
CA VAL A 117 -16.97 0.17 -25.87
C VAL A 117 -17.68 -0.15 -24.57
N CYS A 118 -18.87 0.42 -24.37
CA CYS A 118 -19.64 0.32 -23.14
C CYS A 118 -21.10 -0.03 -23.44
N ARG A 119 -21.76 -0.75 -22.53
CA ARG A 119 -23.21 -0.99 -22.61
C ARG A 119 -23.95 0.06 -21.79
N ARG A 120 -24.67 0.96 -22.47
CA ARG A 120 -25.39 2.13 -21.92
C ARG A 120 -24.47 3.20 -21.34
N HIS A 121 -23.73 2.87 -20.28
CA HIS A 121 -22.76 3.78 -19.65
C HIS A 121 -21.43 3.08 -19.45
N CYS A 122 -20.34 3.84 -19.55
CA CYS A 122 -19.00 3.35 -19.21
C CYS A 122 -18.84 3.35 -17.70
N THR A 123 -18.97 2.16 -17.11
CA THR A 123 -18.89 1.95 -15.67
C THR A 123 -17.76 0.98 -15.35
N LEU A 124 -16.87 1.32 -14.41
CA LEU A 124 -15.66 0.55 -14.12
C LEU A 124 -15.51 0.27 -12.62
N ARG A 125 -15.10 -0.96 -12.32
CA ARG A 125 -14.46 -1.38 -11.07
C ARG A 125 -13.24 -2.20 -11.44
N MET A 126 -12.10 -1.92 -10.81
CA MET A 126 -10.83 -2.56 -11.16
C MET A 126 -9.92 -2.70 -9.94
N GLU A 127 -8.99 -3.63 -10.08
CA GLU A 127 -7.78 -3.77 -9.28
C GLU A 127 -6.61 -3.79 -10.25
N LEU A 128 -5.53 -3.08 -9.91
CA LEU A 128 -4.31 -3.13 -10.70
C LEU A 128 -3.41 -4.21 -10.09
N LEU A 129 -2.95 -5.14 -10.92
CA LEU A 129 -2.02 -6.19 -10.49
C LEU A 129 -0.63 -5.83 -10.99
N GLY A 130 0.37 -5.96 -10.12
CA GLY A 130 1.76 -5.67 -10.45
C GLY A 130 2.67 -5.75 -9.24
N CYS A 131 3.85 -5.16 -9.37
CA CYS A 131 4.83 -5.02 -8.30
C CYS A 131 5.70 -3.78 -8.55
N GLU A 132 6.55 -3.47 -7.58
CA GLU A 132 7.47 -2.33 -7.65
C GLU A 132 8.79 -2.74 -8.34
N LEU A 133 9.32 -1.88 -9.23
CA LEU A 133 10.47 -2.19 -10.09
C LEU A 133 11.77 -2.50 -9.33
N THR A 134 11.96 -1.86 -8.17
CA THR A 134 13.15 -2.05 -7.35
C THR A 134 13.11 -3.38 -6.58
N GLY A 135 11.99 -4.11 -6.58
CA GLY A 135 11.84 -5.34 -5.80
C GLY A 135 12.00 -5.15 -4.29
N CYS A 136 12.08 -3.91 -3.79
CA CYS A 136 12.46 -3.60 -2.41
C CYS A 136 11.27 -3.17 -1.54
N SER A 137 10.16 -3.91 -1.64
CA SER A 137 8.90 -3.62 -0.95
C SER A 137 8.41 -4.81 -0.11
N GLU A 138 9.32 -5.71 0.27
CA GLU A 138 8.98 -6.94 1.00
C GLU A 138 8.73 -6.67 2.49
N PRO A 139 7.76 -7.35 3.12
CA PRO A 139 7.54 -7.21 4.55
C PRO A 139 8.76 -7.70 5.34
N LEU A 140 9.40 -6.80 6.07
CA LEU A 140 10.58 -7.11 6.90
C LEU A 140 10.24 -8.02 8.08
N GLY A 141 8.94 -8.11 8.41
CA GLY A 141 8.39 -9.20 9.22
C GLY A 141 7.82 -8.76 10.55
N MET A 142 7.27 -7.55 10.63
CA MET A 142 6.45 -7.13 11.76
C MET A 142 5.17 -7.97 11.85
N LYS A 143 4.45 -8.18 10.75
CA LYS A 143 3.22 -8.97 10.73
C LYS A 143 3.50 -10.47 10.87
N SER A 144 4.54 -10.97 10.18
CA SER A 144 4.89 -12.40 10.18
C SER A 144 5.47 -12.88 11.52
N GLY A 145 5.98 -11.96 12.35
CA GLY A 145 6.67 -12.31 13.59
C GLY A 145 8.15 -12.63 13.41
N HIS A 146 8.70 -12.44 12.21
CA HIS A 146 10.14 -12.58 11.98
C HIS A 146 10.94 -11.52 12.77
N ILE A 147 10.47 -10.27 12.78
CA ILE A 147 10.94 -9.26 13.73
C ILE A 147 10.36 -9.62 15.10
N GLN A 148 11.23 -9.93 16.06
CA GLN A 148 10.82 -10.37 17.39
C GLN A 148 10.40 -9.19 18.28
N ASP A 149 9.58 -9.46 19.32
CA ASP A 149 9.06 -8.41 20.21
C ASP A 149 10.18 -7.58 20.87
N TYR A 150 11.32 -8.20 21.20
CA TYR A 150 12.46 -7.50 21.79
C TYR A 150 13.12 -6.47 20.84
N GLN A 151 12.87 -6.58 19.53
CA GLN A 151 13.35 -5.64 18.52
C GLN A 151 12.46 -4.40 18.40
N ILE A 152 11.30 -4.39 19.05
CA ILE A 152 10.31 -3.31 18.97
C ILE A 152 10.22 -2.62 20.33
N THR A 153 10.57 -1.34 20.36
CA THR A 153 10.61 -0.52 21.58
C THR A 153 9.77 0.74 21.40
N ALA A 154 9.36 1.39 22.49
CA ALA A 154 8.56 2.61 22.44
C ALA A 154 8.94 3.58 23.56
N SER A 155 8.52 4.84 23.41
CA SER A 155 8.66 5.90 24.42
C SER A 155 7.87 5.61 25.69
N SER A 156 6.64 5.12 25.55
CA SER A 156 5.73 4.84 26.64
C SER A 156 4.70 3.79 26.24
N ILE A 157 3.99 3.25 27.22
CA ILE A 157 2.96 2.22 27.04
C ILE A 157 1.71 2.58 27.82
N PHE A 158 0.54 2.31 27.25
CA PHE A 158 -0.74 2.42 27.93
C PHE A 158 -1.16 1.07 28.54
N ARG A 159 -1.63 1.09 29.79
CA ARG A 159 -2.18 -0.07 30.49
C ARG A 159 -3.66 0.15 30.77
N THR A 160 -4.52 -0.70 30.20
CA THR A 160 -5.95 -0.65 30.53
C THR A 160 -6.17 -1.15 31.95
N LEU A 161 -6.86 -0.35 32.78
CA LEU A 161 -7.15 -0.68 34.18
C LEU A 161 -5.91 -1.00 35.03
N ASN A 162 -4.72 -0.56 34.60
CA ASN A 162 -3.43 -0.91 35.21
C ASN A 162 -3.19 -2.42 35.35
N MET A 163 -3.75 -3.23 34.44
CA MET A 163 -3.57 -4.69 34.40
C MET A 163 -2.56 -5.09 33.32
N ASP A 164 -1.55 -5.88 33.69
CA ASP A 164 -0.49 -6.31 32.76
C ASP A 164 -1.05 -7.07 31.54
N MET A 165 -2.10 -7.88 31.75
CA MET A 165 -2.80 -8.63 30.70
C MET A 165 -3.44 -7.73 29.61
N PHE A 166 -3.71 -6.47 29.91
CA PHE A 166 -4.29 -5.50 28.97
C PHE A 166 -3.35 -4.33 28.66
N THR A 167 -2.04 -4.64 28.57
CA THR A 167 -1.00 -3.68 28.20
C THR A 167 -0.84 -3.57 26.70
N TRP A 168 -0.85 -2.35 26.18
CA TRP A 168 -0.69 -2.04 24.75
C TRP A 168 0.79 -1.90 24.39
N GLU A 169 1.52 -3.00 24.51
CA GLU A 169 2.97 -3.06 24.34
C GLU A 169 3.44 -2.79 22.90
N PRO A 170 4.69 -2.31 22.71
CA PRO A 170 5.27 -2.10 21.38
C PRO A 170 5.23 -3.35 20.49
N GLY A 171 5.42 -4.55 21.03
CA GLY A 171 5.33 -5.81 20.28
C GLY A 171 3.95 -6.11 19.67
N LYS A 172 2.90 -5.38 20.10
CA LYS A 172 1.55 -5.47 19.51
C LYS A 172 1.37 -4.54 18.31
N ALA A 173 2.32 -3.67 17.99
CA ALA A 173 2.27 -2.71 16.87
C ALA A 173 2.41 -3.35 15.48
N ARG A 174 1.89 -4.55 15.29
CA ARG A 174 2.04 -5.35 14.06
C ARG A 174 0.81 -5.16 13.17
N LEU A 175 1.01 -4.97 11.87
CA LEU A 175 -0.08 -4.84 10.91
C LEU A 175 -1.05 -6.03 11.00
N ASP A 176 -2.36 -5.74 10.89
CA ASP A 176 -3.46 -6.73 10.98
C ASP A 176 -3.54 -7.57 12.26
N LYS A 177 -2.83 -7.17 13.33
CA LYS A 177 -2.94 -7.84 14.61
C LYS A 177 -4.40 -7.79 15.09
N GLN A 178 -4.90 -8.96 15.50
CA GLN A 178 -6.26 -9.18 16.01
C GLN A 178 -6.24 -9.44 17.52
N GLY A 179 -7.39 -9.23 18.17
CA GLY A 179 -7.57 -9.45 19.61
C GLY A 179 -8.08 -8.20 20.33
N LYS A 180 -8.34 -8.33 21.64
CA LYS A 180 -8.82 -7.21 22.48
C LYS A 180 -7.77 -6.10 22.67
N VAL A 181 -6.49 -6.49 22.70
CA VAL A 181 -5.34 -5.59 22.71
C VAL A 181 -4.46 -5.99 21.54
N ASN A 182 -4.48 -5.16 20.51
CA ASN A 182 -4.00 -5.52 19.18
C ASN A 182 -3.17 -4.42 18.52
N ALA A 183 -2.73 -3.44 19.28
CA ALA A 183 -1.88 -2.35 18.81
C ALA A 183 -0.93 -1.90 19.93
N TRP A 184 0.06 -1.10 19.57
CA TRP A 184 0.74 -0.27 20.57
C TRP A 184 -0.05 1.01 20.79
N THR A 185 -0.17 1.42 22.04
CA THR A 185 -0.81 2.69 22.43
C THR A 185 0.13 3.41 23.38
N ALA A 186 0.43 4.68 23.09
CA ALA A 186 1.27 5.49 23.95
C ALA A 186 0.57 5.79 25.29
N GLY A 187 1.32 5.82 26.38
CA GLY A 187 0.81 6.15 27.72
C GLY A 187 0.29 7.59 27.79
N HIS A 188 0.98 8.50 27.13
CA HIS A 188 0.60 9.91 26.96
C HIS A 188 0.41 10.22 25.47
N SER A 189 -0.43 11.19 25.15
CA SER A 189 -0.67 11.63 23.76
C SER A 189 -0.08 13.03 23.58
N ASP A 190 1.22 13.07 23.31
CA ASP A 190 2.03 14.27 23.09
C ASP A 190 3.04 14.05 21.96
N GLN A 191 3.74 15.09 21.55
CA GLN A 191 4.69 15.04 20.42
C GLN A 191 6.03 14.34 20.75
N SER A 192 6.25 13.93 22.01
CA SER A 192 7.48 13.24 22.40
C SER A 192 7.39 11.72 22.24
N GLN A 193 6.22 11.21 21.84
CA GLN A 193 5.99 9.78 21.71
C GLN A 193 6.64 9.19 20.46
N TRP A 194 7.12 7.96 20.57
CA TRP A 194 7.73 7.26 19.46
C TRP A 194 7.60 5.74 19.59
N LEU A 195 7.60 5.06 18.44
CA LEU A 195 7.78 3.61 18.30
C LEU A 195 9.04 3.37 17.47
N GLN A 196 9.94 2.52 17.94
CA GLN A 196 11.20 2.22 17.28
C GLN A 196 11.29 0.72 16.98
N VAL A 197 11.71 0.39 15.76
CA VAL A 197 11.94 -0.97 15.31
C VAL A 197 13.40 -1.13 14.95
N LEU A 198 14.04 -2.16 15.51
CA LEU A 198 15.36 -2.63 15.11
C LEU A 198 15.19 -3.54 13.90
N SER A 199 15.67 -3.08 12.75
CA SER A 199 15.72 -3.85 11.53
C SER A 199 16.63 -5.08 11.72
N PRO A 200 16.21 -6.28 11.29
CA PRO A 200 17.06 -7.48 11.32
C PRO A 200 18.20 -7.43 10.29
N LEU A 201 18.19 -6.45 9.38
CA LEU A 201 19.20 -6.27 8.35
C LEU A 201 20.54 -5.88 9.00
N LEU A 202 21.52 -6.78 8.93
CA LEU A 202 22.92 -6.48 9.26
C LEU A 202 23.48 -5.54 8.19
N ILE A 203 23.35 -4.22 8.39
CA ILE A 203 24.15 -3.26 7.61
C ILE A 203 25.59 -3.45 8.08
N THR A 204 26.34 -4.30 7.39
CA THR A 204 27.79 -4.28 7.44
C THR A 204 28.25 -3.13 6.54
N TYR A 205 29.25 -2.41 7.02
CA TYR A 205 29.89 -1.26 6.39
C TYR A 205 29.25 0.12 6.63
N HIS A 206 30.01 0.85 7.45
CA HIS A 206 30.07 2.30 7.59
C HIS A 206 28.83 3.02 8.11
N PHE A 207 29.03 3.62 9.28
CA PHE A 207 28.29 4.77 9.79
C PHE A 207 27.91 5.73 8.65
N CYS A 208 26.67 5.65 8.19
CA CYS A 208 26.05 6.71 7.40
C CYS A 208 24.78 7.15 8.13
N VAL A 209 24.96 7.88 9.23
CA VAL A 209 23.93 8.82 9.67
C VAL A 209 24.08 10.04 8.77
N LEU A 210 23.35 10.08 7.67
CA LEU A 210 23.34 11.22 6.76
C LEU A 210 21.98 11.36 6.08
N HIS A 211 20.97 11.77 6.85
CA HIS A 211 20.27 13.03 6.68
C HIS A 211 19.04 13.02 7.57
N SER A 212 18.88 14.09 8.34
CA SER A 212 17.67 14.45 9.06
C SER A 212 16.54 14.85 8.10
N HIS A 213 16.20 14.00 7.13
CA HIS A 213 14.98 14.18 6.36
C HIS A 213 13.82 13.70 7.24
N LEU A 214 13.18 14.66 7.90
CA LEU A 214 11.88 14.43 8.52
C LEU A 214 10.86 14.27 7.40
N TYR A 215 10.49 13.03 7.11
CA TYR A 215 9.36 12.75 6.23
C TYR A 215 8.07 12.85 7.03
N VAL A 216 7.21 13.80 6.66
CA VAL A 216 5.87 13.93 7.24
C VAL A 216 4.88 13.27 6.29
N PHE A 217 4.33 12.14 6.72
CA PHE A 217 3.35 11.39 5.95
C PHE A 217 1.93 11.63 6.45
N GLN A 218 0.97 11.50 5.54
CA GLN A 218 -0.44 11.44 5.92
C GLN A 218 -0.73 10.07 6.56
N GLY A 219 -1.36 10.11 7.74
CA GLY A 219 -1.79 8.92 8.47
C GLY A 219 -3.06 8.29 7.89
N ASN A 220 -3.54 7.26 8.58
CA ASN A 220 -4.85 6.66 8.36
C ASN A 220 -5.99 7.60 8.79
N PHE A 221 -7.13 7.54 8.09
CA PHE A 221 -8.34 8.31 8.41
C PHE A 221 -9.36 7.52 9.22
N ASP A 222 -9.17 6.20 9.30
CA ASP A 222 -9.99 5.26 10.06
C ASP A 222 -9.09 4.20 10.70
N ASN A 223 -9.65 3.29 11.50
CA ASN A 223 -8.83 2.37 12.29
C ASN A 223 -8.31 1.15 11.51
N ASP A 224 -8.87 0.84 10.34
CA ASP A 224 -8.72 -0.48 9.71
C ASP A 224 -8.16 -0.42 8.28
N THR A 225 -8.40 0.66 7.54
CA THR A 225 -7.87 0.86 6.20
C THR A 225 -6.37 1.07 6.27
N HIS A 226 -5.63 0.25 5.52
CA HIS A 226 -4.17 0.37 5.42
C HIS A 226 -3.77 1.63 4.67
N ARG A 227 -2.66 2.25 5.10
CA ARG A 227 -2.03 3.35 4.40
C ARG A 227 -0.56 3.03 4.16
N LYS A 228 -0.17 2.80 2.91
CA LYS A 228 1.25 2.67 2.52
C LYS A 228 1.81 4.07 2.27
N ASN A 229 2.97 4.35 2.85
CA ASN A 229 3.74 5.54 2.59
C ASN A 229 5.08 5.11 1.98
N VAL A 230 5.29 5.50 0.72
CA VAL A 230 6.53 5.22 -0.01
C VAL A 230 7.54 6.29 0.36
N ILE A 231 8.76 5.86 0.66
CA ILE A 231 9.88 6.77 0.94
C ILE A 231 10.76 6.78 -0.28
N ASP A 232 10.87 7.95 -0.90
CA ASP A 232 11.70 8.18 -2.08
C ASP A 232 12.56 9.43 -1.81
N PRO A 233 13.90 9.34 -1.81
CA PRO A 233 14.71 8.11 -2.03
C PRO A 233 14.60 7.08 -0.88
N PRO A 234 14.96 5.80 -1.11
CA PRO A 234 14.93 4.76 -0.08
C PRO A 234 15.89 5.08 1.08
N ILE A 235 15.56 4.60 2.28
CA ILE A 235 16.36 4.81 3.49
C ILE A 235 17.09 3.53 3.90
N TYR A 236 18.39 3.66 4.13
CA TYR A 236 19.23 2.62 4.72
C TYR A 236 19.41 2.89 6.20
N ALA A 237 18.76 2.08 7.04
CA ALA A 237 18.82 2.27 8.49
C ALA A 237 18.70 0.96 9.26
N ARG A 238 19.49 0.86 10.34
CA ARG A 238 19.35 -0.21 11.34
C ARG A 238 18.18 0.03 12.29
N PHE A 239 17.89 1.30 12.60
CA PHE A 239 16.81 1.70 13.50
C PHE A 239 15.85 2.62 12.75
N ILE A 240 14.57 2.27 12.77
CA ILE A 240 13.50 3.09 12.20
C ILE A 240 12.61 3.53 13.36
N ARG A 241 12.40 4.84 13.50
CA ARG A 241 11.53 5.43 14.52
C ARG A 241 10.35 6.12 13.86
N ILE A 242 9.15 5.77 14.30
CA ILE A 242 7.89 6.39 13.89
C ILE A 242 7.50 7.40 14.97
N LEU A 243 7.32 8.66 14.58
CA LEU A 243 6.94 9.76 15.46
C LEU A 243 5.53 10.24 15.07
N PRO A 244 4.50 9.98 15.89
CA PRO A 244 3.15 10.47 15.65
C PRO A 244 3.11 12.01 15.71
N TRP A 245 2.68 12.64 14.61
CA TRP A 245 2.58 14.10 14.52
C TRP A 245 1.19 14.64 14.89
N SER A 246 0.15 13.93 14.45
CA SER A 246 -1.26 14.21 14.72
C SER A 246 -2.02 12.89 14.87
N TRP A 247 -3.05 12.87 15.70
CA TRP A 247 -3.81 11.66 16.03
C TRP A 247 -5.27 12.00 16.37
N TYR A 248 -6.13 10.99 16.31
CA TYR A 248 -7.52 11.07 16.77
C TYR A 248 -7.69 10.26 18.06
N GLY A 249 -8.12 10.91 19.14
CA GLY A 249 -8.24 10.26 20.45
C GLY A 249 -6.87 10.01 21.10
N ARG A 250 -6.38 8.75 21.05
CA ARG A 250 -5.08 8.34 21.59
C ARG A 250 -4.15 7.90 20.47
N ILE A 251 -2.86 8.16 20.64
CA ILE A 251 -1.81 7.61 19.76
C ILE A 251 -1.85 6.09 19.83
N THR A 252 -2.30 5.45 18.76
CA THR A 252 -2.45 3.99 18.63
C THR A 252 -1.97 3.57 17.24
N LEU A 253 -1.10 2.57 17.14
CA LEU A 253 -0.45 2.21 15.87
C LEU A 253 -0.31 0.69 15.69
N ARG A 254 -0.54 0.27 14.44
CA ARG A 254 -0.18 -1.03 13.86
C ARG A 254 0.60 -0.73 12.58
N ALA A 255 1.75 -1.38 12.38
CA ALA A 255 2.60 -1.11 11.23
C ALA A 255 3.26 -2.38 10.69
N GLU A 256 3.65 -2.31 9.42
CA GLU A 256 4.58 -3.22 8.77
C GLU A 256 5.64 -2.37 8.08
N LEU A 257 6.90 -2.80 8.20
CA LEU A 257 8.00 -2.16 7.49
C LEU A 257 8.24 -2.93 6.20
N LEU A 258 8.33 -2.20 5.09
CA LEU A 258 8.62 -2.77 3.78
C LEU A 258 10.05 -2.39 3.40
N GLY A 259 10.80 -3.33 2.85
CA GLY A 259 12.18 -3.12 2.42
C GLY A 259 12.83 -4.40 1.92
N CYS A 260 14.15 -4.38 1.77
CA CYS A 260 14.95 -5.52 1.34
C CYS A 260 16.37 -5.42 1.91
N THR A 261 17.11 -6.52 1.90
CA THR A 261 18.57 -6.49 2.02
C THR A 261 19.16 -5.96 0.72
N GLU A 262 20.10 -5.02 0.77
CA GLU A 262 21.12 -4.98 -0.29
C GLU A 262 21.95 -6.25 -0.11
N GLU A 263 21.75 -7.22 -1.00
CA GLU A 263 22.71 -8.30 -1.17
C GLU A 263 23.91 -7.73 -1.96
N GLU A 264 25.12 -7.93 -1.42
CA GLU A 264 26.41 -7.56 -2.05
C GLU A 264 26.57 -8.14 -3.47
#